data_AF-A0A3D4IEF0-F1
#
_entry.id   AF-A0A3D4IEF0-F1
#
_cell.length_a   1.000
_cell.length_b   1.000
_cell.length_c   1.000
_cell.angle_alpha   90.00
_cell.angle_beta   90.00
_cell.angle_gamma   90.00
#
_symmetry.space_group_name_H-M   'P 1'
#
loop_
_entity.id
_entity.type
_entity.pdbx_description
1 polymer ?
#
loop_
_entity_poly.entity_id
_entity_poly.type
_entity_poly.pdbx_seq_one_letter_code
_entity_poly.pdbx_strand_id
1 'polypeptide(L)'
;VGHHETSGAVTSYERQMDRAFAYMKQHGIHAVKTGYVGKIIPKGEHHDGQWMVNHYIRAVETAAGHKVMIDAHEPVRPTGLHRTYPNWMASEAARGNEFNAWSRGNPPEHETILPFTRLLGGPMDYTPGIFDVTFDQFKKEERVHTTVAKQLALYVTMYSPVQMVADLPEHYEGHPALEFIREVAVDWDDTRILNAEVGEYLTIARKAKNSPYWFVGSITDEVSRVFTLSLDFLEAGKTYQATVYEDGQDAHWDKNPKPVNIRRLNVKKGHSLTLKLAAGGGAAISLKPAN
;
A
#
# COMPACT_ATOMS: atom_id res chain seq x y z
N VAL A 1 12.41 7.07 -10.79
CA VAL A 1 11.95 5.68 -11.02
C VAL A 1 11.74 5.50 -12.51
N GLY A 2 12.17 4.38 -13.10
CA GLY A 2 11.93 4.04 -14.50
C GLY A 2 10.63 3.26 -14.69
N HIS A 3 10.18 3.10 -15.93
CA HIS A 3 8.99 2.32 -16.27
C HIS A 3 9.20 1.51 -17.55
N HIS A 4 9.01 0.19 -17.48
CA HIS A 4 9.13 -0.74 -18.59
C HIS A 4 7.83 -1.56 -18.74
N GLU A 5 6.83 -1.00 -19.42
CA GLU A 5 5.67 -1.77 -19.87
C GLU A 5 6.04 -2.60 -21.10
N THR A 6 5.76 -3.90 -21.07
CA THR A 6 6.14 -4.83 -22.15
C THR A 6 5.00 -5.14 -23.10
N SER A 7 3.75 -4.87 -22.71
CA SER A 7 2.53 -5.29 -23.42
C SER A 7 2.53 -6.79 -23.73
N GLY A 8 3.05 -7.59 -22.80
CA GLY A 8 3.22 -9.04 -22.93
C GLY A 8 4.36 -9.47 -23.88
N ALA A 9 5.09 -8.53 -24.52
CA ALA A 9 6.15 -8.80 -25.48
C ALA A 9 7.51 -9.17 -24.85
N VAL A 10 7.50 -10.22 -24.04
CA VAL A 10 8.60 -10.60 -23.13
C VAL A 10 9.92 -10.88 -23.86
N THR A 11 9.88 -11.60 -24.99
CA THR A 11 11.10 -11.86 -25.79
C THR A 11 11.71 -10.59 -26.39
N SER A 12 10.90 -9.57 -26.69
CA SER A 12 11.38 -8.26 -27.13
C SER A 12 12.04 -7.51 -25.99
N TYR A 13 11.45 -7.59 -24.80
CA TYR A 13 12.00 -7.00 -23.58
C TYR A 13 13.35 -7.64 -23.23
N GLU A 14 13.45 -8.97 -23.18
CA GLU A 14 14.69 -9.68 -22.84
C GLU A 14 15.88 -9.31 -23.75
N ARG A 15 15.65 -9.09 -25.06
CA ARG A 15 16.69 -8.66 -26.00
C ARG A 15 17.28 -7.28 -25.70
N GLN A 16 16.53 -6.45 -24.98
CA GLN A 16 16.87 -5.05 -24.70
C GLN A 16 17.16 -4.81 -23.20
N MET A 17 16.82 -5.77 -22.35
CA MET A 17 16.77 -5.65 -20.90
C MET A 17 18.10 -5.22 -20.28
N ASP A 18 19.21 -5.85 -20.67
CA ASP A 18 20.54 -5.48 -20.17
C ASP A 18 20.92 -4.03 -20.54
N ARG A 19 20.67 -3.65 -21.81
CA ARG A 19 20.91 -2.28 -22.28
C ARG A 19 20.00 -1.27 -21.58
N ALA A 20 18.74 -1.62 -21.31
CA ALA A 20 17.80 -0.78 -20.60
C ALA A 20 18.23 -0.55 -19.14
N PHE A 21 18.68 -1.60 -18.43
CA PHE A 21 19.21 -1.45 -17.08
C PHE A 21 20.56 -0.74 -17.03
N ALA A 22 21.43 -0.94 -18.03
CA ALA A 22 22.66 -0.17 -18.16
C ALA A 22 22.38 1.33 -18.36
N TYR A 23 21.38 1.67 -19.19
CA TYR A 23 20.91 3.04 -19.36
C TYR A 23 20.40 3.61 -18.03
N MET A 24 19.54 2.90 -17.33
CA MET A 24 19.05 3.31 -16.01
C MET A 24 20.19 3.62 -15.04
N LYS A 25 21.17 2.71 -14.94
CA LYS A 25 22.35 2.89 -14.08
C LYS A 25 23.16 4.12 -14.48
N GLN A 26 23.40 4.32 -15.78
CA GLN A 26 24.12 5.49 -16.32
C GLN A 26 23.42 6.81 -15.96
N HIS A 27 22.08 6.80 -15.87
CA HIS A 27 21.26 7.97 -15.59
C HIS A 27 20.81 8.08 -14.12
N GLY A 28 21.39 7.30 -13.20
CA GLY A 28 21.05 7.37 -11.77
C GLY A 28 19.64 6.89 -11.42
N ILE A 29 19.05 6.05 -12.26
CA ILE A 29 17.72 5.45 -12.04
C ILE A 29 17.91 4.10 -11.34
N HIS A 30 17.53 4.02 -10.06
CA HIS A 30 17.81 2.85 -9.21
C HIS A 30 16.60 1.92 -8.98
N ALA A 31 15.45 2.23 -9.56
CA ALA A 31 14.24 1.42 -9.46
C ALA A 31 13.43 1.49 -10.75
N VAL A 32 12.79 0.38 -11.14
CA VAL A 32 11.87 0.30 -12.28
C VAL A 32 10.55 -0.32 -11.86
N LYS A 33 9.45 0.22 -12.39
CA LYS A 33 8.18 -0.51 -12.49
C LYS A 33 8.16 -1.26 -13.82
N THR A 34 8.03 -2.58 -13.81
CA THR A 34 7.82 -3.39 -15.03
C THR A 34 6.36 -3.78 -15.16
N GLY A 35 5.83 -3.96 -16.37
CA GLY A 35 4.46 -4.44 -16.59
C GLY A 35 4.35 -5.44 -17.75
N TYR A 36 3.36 -6.32 -17.68
CA TYR A 36 3.15 -7.41 -18.64
C TYR A 36 1.69 -7.50 -19.09
N VAL A 37 1.07 -6.36 -19.36
CA VAL A 37 -0.34 -6.27 -19.78
C VAL A 37 -0.57 -7.02 -21.10
N GLY A 38 -1.59 -7.88 -21.14
CA GLY A 38 -1.99 -8.61 -22.34
C GLY A 38 -1.43 -10.04 -22.42
N LYS A 39 -1.74 -10.75 -23.50
CA LYS A 39 -1.32 -12.16 -23.67
C LYS A 39 0.20 -12.23 -23.86
N ILE A 40 0.83 -13.23 -23.25
CA ILE A 40 2.27 -13.42 -23.35
C ILE A 40 2.71 -13.73 -24.79
N ILE A 41 3.80 -13.08 -25.18
CA ILE A 41 4.58 -13.36 -26.38
C ILE A 41 5.98 -13.82 -25.90
N PRO A 42 6.28 -15.12 -26.03
CA PRO A 42 5.86 -16.00 -27.10
C PRO A 42 4.47 -16.63 -26.89
N LYS A 43 3.72 -16.74 -28.00
CA LYS A 43 2.35 -17.27 -27.99
C LYS A 43 2.34 -18.70 -27.45
N GLY A 44 1.42 -18.97 -26.52
CA GLY A 44 1.25 -20.29 -25.89
C GLY A 44 1.73 -20.32 -24.44
N GLU A 45 2.55 -19.36 -24.04
CA GLU A 45 2.91 -19.17 -22.63
C GLU A 45 1.81 -18.41 -21.87
N HIS A 46 1.82 -18.61 -20.56
CA HIS A 46 0.93 -17.94 -19.59
C HIS A 46 1.78 -17.22 -18.54
N HIS A 47 1.28 -16.14 -17.95
CA HIS A 47 2.01 -15.35 -16.94
C HIS A 47 2.56 -16.18 -15.77
N ASP A 48 1.86 -17.23 -15.38
CA ASP A 48 2.21 -18.12 -14.27
C ASP A 48 2.82 -19.46 -14.74
N GLY A 49 3.03 -19.64 -16.05
CA GLY A 49 3.73 -20.80 -16.60
C GLY A 49 5.22 -20.81 -16.25
N GLN A 50 5.84 -22.00 -16.27
CA GLN A 50 7.25 -22.18 -15.93
C GLN A 50 8.18 -21.25 -16.72
N TRP A 51 7.88 -21.00 -18.01
CA TRP A 51 8.68 -20.12 -18.84
C TRP A 51 8.68 -18.68 -18.34
N MET A 52 7.51 -18.15 -17.96
CA MET A 52 7.36 -16.79 -17.41
C MET A 52 7.92 -16.67 -16.01
N VAL A 53 7.76 -17.68 -15.15
CA VAL A 53 8.44 -17.74 -13.85
C VAL A 53 9.96 -17.58 -14.03
N ASN A 54 10.54 -18.30 -14.98
CA ASN A 54 11.96 -18.15 -15.30
C ASN A 54 12.30 -16.77 -15.89
N HIS A 55 11.40 -16.15 -16.66
CA HIS A 55 11.58 -14.78 -17.16
C HIS A 55 11.69 -13.77 -16.01
N TYR A 56 10.76 -13.79 -15.06
CA TYR A 56 10.79 -12.85 -13.95
C TYR A 56 12.06 -12.98 -13.12
N ILE A 57 12.55 -14.22 -12.89
CA ILE A 57 13.85 -14.45 -12.26
C ILE A 57 14.99 -13.82 -13.07
N ARG A 58 15.07 -14.07 -14.38
CA ARG A 58 16.10 -13.47 -15.24
C ARG A 58 16.06 -11.94 -15.18
N ALA A 59 14.87 -11.34 -15.17
CA ALA A 59 14.71 -9.89 -15.08
C ALA A 59 15.26 -9.34 -13.75
N VAL A 60 14.91 -9.98 -12.63
CA VAL A 60 15.35 -9.60 -11.29
C VAL A 60 16.86 -9.78 -11.11
N GLU A 61 17.43 -10.89 -11.57
CA GLU A 61 18.88 -11.14 -11.53
C GLU A 61 19.66 -10.13 -12.39
N THR A 62 19.17 -9.85 -13.60
CA THR A 62 19.80 -8.86 -14.49
C THR A 62 19.74 -7.47 -13.85
N ALA A 63 18.60 -7.06 -13.30
CA ALA A 63 18.45 -5.79 -12.60
C ALA A 63 19.38 -5.69 -11.39
N ALA A 64 19.54 -6.78 -10.61
CA ALA A 64 20.46 -6.84 -9.48
C ALA A 64 21.93 -6.59 -9.91
N GLY A 65 22.36 -7.13 -11.05
CA GLY A 65 23.68 -6.88 -11.63
C GLY A 65 23.95 -5.39 -11.95
N HIS A 66 22.88 -4.64 -12.22
CA HIS A 66 22.92 -3.19 -12.45
C HIS A 66 22.59 -2.35 -11.21
N LYS A 67 22.35 -2.98 -10.05
CA LYS A 67 21.88 -2.34 -8.81
C LYS A 67 20.54 -1.59 -9.01
N VAL A 68 19.63 -2.21 -9.75
CA VAL A 68 18.28 -1.73 -10.01
C VAL A 68 17.28 -2.58 -9.22
N MET A 69 16.38 -1.91 -8.51
CA MET A 69 15.22 -2.52 -7.85
C MET A 69 14.06 -2.68 -8.83
N ILE A 70 13.27 -3.74 -8.68
CA ILE A 70 12.08 -4.04 -9.48
C ILE A 70 10.82 -3.97 -8.61
N ASP A 71 9.85 -3.23 -9.09
CA ASP A 71 8.43 -3.37 -8.77
C ASP A 71 7.72 -3.94 -10.01
N ALA A 72 7.04 -5.08 -9.89
CA ALA A 72 6.49 -5.79 -11.04
C ALA A 72 4.95 -5.80 -11.04
N HIS A 73 4.34 -5.20 -12.06
CA HIS A 73 2.93 -5.33 -12.41
C HIS A 73 2.73 -6.50 -13.38
N GLU A 74 1.58 -7.18 -13.29
CA GLU A 74 1.28 -8.49 -13.92
C GLU A 74 2.37 -9.60 -13.79
N PRO A 75 3.08 -9.79 -12.66
CA PRO A 75 3.95 -10.94 -12.52
C PRO A 75 3.15 -12.19 -12.11
N VAL A 76 3.84 -13.32 -12.00
CA VAL A 76 3.36 -14.41 -11.16
C VAL A 76 3.19 -13.91 -9.71
N ARG A 77 2.19 -14.44 -8.98
CA ARG A 77 2.01 -14.10 -7.57
C ARG A 77 3.31 -14.35 -6.77
N PRO A 78 3.66 -13.47 -5.81
CA PRO A 78 4.88 -13.66 -5.05
C PRO A 78 4.77 -14.89 -4.12
N THR A 79 5.93 -15.49 -3.82
CA THR A 79 6.06 -16.71 -3.01
C THR A 79 7.22 -16.62 -2.00
N GLY A 80 7.62 -15.40 -1.63
CA GLY A 80 8.73 -15.14 -0.70
C GLY A 80 10.09 -14.92 -1.37
N LEU A 81 10.16 -14.87 -2.70
CA LEU A 81 11.43 -14.73 -3.43
C LEU A 81 12.16 -13.39 -3.20
N HIS A 82 11.48 -12.37 -2.68
CA HIS A 82 12.12 -11.14 -2.19
C HIS A 82 13.14 -11.41 -1.05
N ARG A 83 13.04 -12.56 -0.36
CA ARG A 83 14.08 -13.02 0.58
C ARG A 83 15.39 -13.37 -0.13
N THR A 84 15.31 -14.05 -1.27
CA THR A 84 16.48 -14.46 -2.06
C THR A 84 16.97 -13.30 -2.93
N TYR A 85 16.05 -12.54 -3.51
CA TYR A 85 16.29 -11.41 -4.40
C TYR A 85 15.69 -10.14 -3.78
N PRO A 86 16.39 -9.49 -2.82
CA PRO A 86 15.85 -8.33 -2.11
C PRO A 86 15.66 -7.09 -2.99
N ASN A 87 16.17 -7.09 -4.23
CA ASN A 87 15.87 -6.05 -5.20
C ASN A 87 14.49 -6.22 -5.86
N TRP A 88 13.79 -7.36 -5.69
CA TRP A 88 12.39 -7.51 -6.07
C TRP A 88 11.49 -6.96 -4.95
N MET A 89 11.30 -5.64 -4.99
CA MET A 89 10.76 -4.85 -3.89
C MET A 89 9.27 -5.05 -3.66
N ALA A 90 8.49 -5.10 -4.74
CA ALA A 90 7.05 -5.25 -4.68
C ALA A 90 6.52 -5.88 -5.97
N SER A 91 5.26 -6.24 -5.94
CA SER A 91 4.52 -6.65 -7.12
C SER A 91 3.07 -6.21 -7.01
N GLU A 92 2.38 -6.00 -8.12
CA GLU A 92 0.92 -5.83 -8.08
C GLU A 92 0.24 -7.20 -7.88
N ALA A 93 0.10 -8.00 -8.95
CA ALA A 93 -0.39 -9.39 -8.94
C ALA A 93 -1.73 -9.61 -8.19
N ALA A 94 -2.57 -8.58 -8.12
CA ALA A 94 -3.95 -8.59 -7.64
C ALA A 94 -4.60 -7.27 -8.12
N ARG A 95 -5.91 -7.12 -7.97
CA ARG A 95 -6.56 -5.84 -8.25
C ARG A 95 -6.01 -4.76 -7.32
N GLY A 96 -5.24 -3.81 -7.87
CA GLY A 96 -4.78 -2.61 -7.18
C GLY A 96 -5.82 -1.50 -7.18
N ASN A 97 -5.39 -0.31 -6.76
CA ASN A 97 -6.24 0.88 -6.72
C ASN A 97 -6.67 1.35 -8.12
N GLU A 98 -5.92 1.00 -9.17
CA GLU A 98 -6.27 1.35 -10.56
C GLU A 98 -7.66 0.84 -10.98
N PHE A 99 -8.09 -0.32 -10.48
CA PHE A 99 -9.41 -0.88 -10.79
C PHE A 99 -10.57 0.00 -10.32
N ASN A 100 -10.33 0.92 -9.38
CA ASN A 100 -11.31 1.92 -8.96
C ASN A 100 -11.56 2.99 -10.02
N ALA A 101 -10.61 3.24 -10.93
CA ALA A 101 -10.72 4.32 -11.92
C ALA A 101 -11.44 3.93 -13.23
N TRP A 102 -11.54 2.64 -13.56
CA TRP A 102 -12.03 2.20 -14.87
C TRP A 102 -12.92 0.96 -14.88
N SER A 103 -13.13 0.32 -13.73
CA SER A 103 -14.05 -0.81 -13.59
C SER A 103 -15.19 -0.45 -12.63
N ARG A 104 -16.02 -1.44 -12.26
CA ARG A 104 -16.99 -1.31 -11.16
C ARG A 104 -16.37 -1.04 -9.77
N GLY A 105 -15.07 -0.75 -9.69
CA GLY A 105 -14.30 -0.61 -8.46
C GLY A 105 -14.07 -1.89 -7.68
N ASN A 106 -13.20 -1.80 -6.68
CA ASN A 106 -12.99 -2.82 -5.66
C ASN A 106 -14.05 -2.64 -4.55
N PRO A 107 -14.71 -3.68 -4.04
CA PRO A 107 -15.67 -3.52 -2.94
C PRO A 107 -14.97 -3.07 -1.65
N PRO A 108 -15.68 -2.44 -0.69
CA PRO A 108 -15.07 -2.00 0.58
C PRO A 108 -14.31 -3.08 1.37
N GLU A 109 -14.72 -4.35 1.29
CA GLU A 109 -14.01 -5.48 1.92
C GLU A 109 -12.67 -5.86 1.23
N HIS A 110 -12.36 -5.32 0.04
CA HIS A 110 -11.19 -5.76 -0.73
C HIS A 110 -9.88 -5.62 0.05
N GLU A 111 -9.67 -4.48 0.71
CA GLU A 111 -8.44 -4.25 1.48
C GLU A 111 -8.42 -5.00 2.82
N THR A 112 -9.55 -5.52 3.30
CA THR A 112 -9.60 -6.39 4.50
C THR A 112 -9.37 -7.87 4.14
N ILE A 113 -9.33 -8.22 2.84
CA ILE A 113 -9.04 -9.58 2.34
C ILE A 113 -7.59 -9.73 1.89
N LEU A 114 -7.03 -8.72 1.20
CA LEU A 114 -5.68 -8.80 0.60
C LEU A 114 -4.58 -9.19 1.61
N PRO A 115 -4.56 -8.66 2.85
CA PRO A 115 -3.55 -9.02 3.87
C PRO A 115 -3.54 -10.51 4.23
N PHE A 116 -4.67 -11.20 4.10
CA PHE A 116 -4.84 -12.62 4.43
C PHE A 116 -4.73 -13.55 3.22
N THR A 117 -4.57 -12.99 2.03
CA THR A 117 -4.52 -13.75 0.77
C THR A 117 -3.30 -13.34 -0.05
N ARG A 118 -3.42 -12.27 -0.83
CA ARG A 118 -2.39 -11.77 -1.75
C ARG A 118 -1.06 -11.46 -1.04
N LEU A 119 -1.09 -10.85 0.15
CA LEU A 119 0.12 -10.40 0.84
C LEU A 119 0.89 -11.54 1.54
N LEU A 120 0.29 -12.73 1.68
CA LEU A 120 0.97 -13.88 2.28
C LEU A 120 2.23 -14.30 1.50
N GLY A 121 2.30 -13.97 0.21
CA GLY A 121 3.44 -14.26 -0.65
C GLY A 121 4.52 -13.16 -0.67
N GLY A 122 4.18 -11.93 -0.30
CA GLY A 122 5.09 -10.79 -0.38
C GLY A 122 4.38 -9.45 -0.58
N PRO A 123 5.15 -8.35 -0.52
CA PRO A 123 4.64 -6.98 -0.59
C PRO A 123 3.83 -6.69 -1.84
N MET A 124 2.90 -5.74 -1.72
CA MET A 124 2.04 -5.30 -2.83
C MET A 124 2.21 -3.82 -3.11
N ASP A 125 2.53 -3.45 -4.35
CA ASP A 125 2.34 -2.07 -4.81
C ASP A 125 0.83 -1.82 -5.04
N TYR A 126 0.11 -1.50 -3.96
CA TYR A 126 -1.34 -1.25 -4.04
C TYR A 126 -1.67 0.11 -4.64
N THR A 127 -0.73 1.06 -4.56
CA THR A 127 -0.89 2.50 -4.88
C THR A 127 -1.99 3.21 -4.06
N PRO A 128 -1.89 3.23 -2.71
CA PRO A 128 -2.87 3.91 -1.86
C PRO A 128 -2.75 5.45 -1.92
N GLY A 129 -3.60 6.11 -1.13
CA GLY A 129 -3.46 7.53 -0.81
C GLY A 129 -4.31 8.47 -1.64
N ILE A 130 -5.40 8.00 -2.26
CA ILE A 130 -6.30 8.87 -3.04
C ILE A 130 -7.08 9.80 -2.10
N PHE A 131 -7.00 11.11 -2.30
CA PHE A 131 -7.74 12.12 -1.52
C PHE A 131 -9.02 12.53 -2.26
N ASP A 132 -8.97 12.68 -3.58
CA ASP A 132 -10.17 12.86 -4.41
C ASP A 132 -10.79 11.51 -4.78
N VAL A 133 -11.30 10.81 -3.76
CA VAL A 133 -11.87 9.45 -3.88
C VAL A 133 -13.13 9.36 -4.76
N THR A 134 -13.77 10.48 -5.07
CA THR A 134 -14.91 10.51 -6.01
C THR A 134 -14.47 10.83 -7.43
N PHE A 135 -13.42 11.66 -7.59
CA PHE A 135 -12.85 12.04 -8.88
C PHE A 135 -13.88 12.45 -9.95
N ASP A 136 -15.01 13.03 -9.52
CA ASP A 136 -16.18 13.37 -10.35
C ASP A 136 -15.83 14.28 -11.53
N GLN A 137 -14.74 15.04 -11.41
CA GLN A 137 -14.19 15.89 -12.47
C GLN A 137 -13.69 15.09 -13.68
N PHE A 138 -13.25 13.85 -13.48
CA PHE A 138 -12.76 12.95 -14.53
C PHE A 138 -13.81 11.95 -14.95
N LYS A 139 -14.48 11.31 -13.98
CA LYS A 139 -15.43 10.22 -14.20
C LYS A 139 -16.47 10.22 -13.09
N LYS A 140 -17.75 10.15 -13.46
CA LYS A 140 -18.89 10.25 -12.53
C LYS A 140 -19.47 8.91 -12.10
N GLU A 141 -19.19 7.84 -12.84
CA GLU A 141 -19.78 6.51 -12.59
C GLU A 141 -18.85 5.63 -11.76
N GLU A 142 -17.55 5.86 -11.85
CA GLU A 142 -16.52 5.17 -11.07
C GLU A 142 -16.08 6.02 -9.89
N ARG A 143 -15.60 5.36 -8.82
CA ARG A 143 -15.06 5.98 -7.62
C ARG A 143 -14.15 5.02 -6.88
N VAL A 144 -13.38 5.52 -5.92
CA VAL A 144 -12.75 4.69 -4.89
C VAL A 144 -13.77 4.39 -3.80
N HIS A 145 -14.01 3.11 -3.50
CA HIS A 145 -15.00 2.67 -2.50
C HIS A 145 -14.45 2.71 -1.06
N THR A 146 -13.90 3.86 -0.67
CA THR A 146 -13.32 4.07 0.67
C THR A 146 -13.60 5.49 1.18
N THR A 147 -13.29 5.75 2.45
CA THR A 147 -13.06 7.12 2.93
C THR A 147 -11.61 7.56 2.72
N VAL A 148 -11.32 8.86 2.86
CA VAL A 148 -9.95 9.39 2.84
C VAL A 148 -9.14 8.88 4.05
N ALA A 149 -9.75 8.73 5.23
CA ALA A 149 -9.06 8.20 6.40
C ALA A 149 -8.64 6.72 6.22
N LYS A 150 -9.46 5.91 5.53
CA LYS A 150 -9.06 4.56 5.12
C LYS A 150 -7.82 4.59 4.21
N GLN A 151 -7.76 5.52 3.24
CA GLN A 151 -6.60 5.65 2.35
C GLN A 151 -5.29 5.94 3.09
N LEU A 152 -5.35 6.69 4.20
CA LEU A 152 -4.20 6.88 5.09
C LEU A 152 -3.82 5.58 5.81
N ALA A 153 -4.82 4.85 6.33
CA ALA A 153 -4.59 3.60 7.04
C ALA A 153 -3.92 2.52 6.18
N LEU A 154 -4.14 2.55 4.85
CA LEU A 154 -3.54 1.59 3.91
C LEU A 154 -2.01 1.63 3.89
N TYR A 155 -1.37 2.76 4.17
CA TYR A 155 0.11 2.82 4.30
C TYR A 155 0.66 1.92 5.41
N VAL A 156 -0.17 1.51 6.37
CA VAL A 156 0.20 0.59 7.46
C VAL A 156 -0.39 -0.80 7.22
N THR A 157 -1.63 -0.92 6.75
CA THR A 157 -2.31 -2.21 6.60
C THR A 157 -1.89 -2.97 5.34
N MET A 158 -1.57 -2.27 4.26
CA MET A 158 -1.06 -2.83 3.00
C MET A 158 0.46 -2.72 2.96
N TYR A 159 1.16 -3.75 3.45
CA TYR A 159 2.62 -3.71 3.53
C TYR A 159 3.29 -3.69 2.15
N SER A 160 4.18 -2.71 1.97
CA SER A 160 5.15 -2.63 0.88
C SER A 160 6.34 -1.78 1.29
N PRO A 161 7.59 -2.16 0.92
CA PRO A 161 8.77 -1.32 1.12
C PRO A 161 8.86 -0.16 0.10
N VAL A 162 7.96 -0.12 -0.88
CA VAL A 162 7.73 1.00 -1.80
C VAL A 162 6.25 1.37 -1.74
N GLN A 163 5.95 2.60 -1.36
CA GLN A 163 4.57 3.09 -1.25
C GLN A 163 4.40 4.29 -2.17
N MET A 164 3.41 4.24 -3.04
CA MET A 164 3.04 5.38 -3.87
C MET A 164 2.15 6.36 -3.08
N VAL A 165 2.24 7.63 -3.44
CA VAL A 165 1.27 8.67 -3.10
C VAL A 165 0.53 8.94 -4.40
N ALA A 166 -0.56 8.19 -4.62
CA ALA A 166 -1.05 7.89 -5.97
C ALA A 166 -1.90 8.98 -6.63
N ASP A 167 -2.41 9.94 -5.85
CA ASP A 167 -3.28 10.99 -6.36
C ASP A 167 -2.50 12.12 -7.04
N LEU A 168 -3.24 13.03 -7.66
CA LEU A 168 -2.66 14.25 -8.21
C LEU A 168 -2.17 15.19 -7.08
N PRO A 169 -1.02 15.87 -7.25
CA PRO A 169 -0.48 16.80 -6.26
C PRO A 169 -1.50 17.84 -5.74
N GLU A 170 -2.33 18.39 -6.63
CA GLU A 170 -3.37 19.37 -6.32
C GLU A 170 -4.43 18.87 -5.33
N HIS A 171 -4.68 17.55 -5.27
CA HIS A 171 -5.64 16.97 -4.31
C HIS A 171 -5.06 16.89 -2.89
N TYR A 172 -3.74 16.97 -2.76
CA TYR A 172 -3.05 16.99 -1.47
C TYR A 172 -2.75 18.41 -0.98
N GLU A 173 -2.72 19.39 -1.88
CA GLU A 173 -2.28 20.74 -1.55
C GLU A 173 -3.16 21.38 -0.47
N GLY A 174 -2.53 21.80 0.63
CA GLY A 174 -3.22 22.38 1.78
C GLY A 174 -4.03 21.39 2.63
N HIS A 175 -4.12 20.11 2.27
CA HIS A 175 -4.91 19.13 3.02
C HIS A 175 -4.15 18.64 4.28
N PRO A 176 -4.64 18.89 5.51
CA PRO A 176 -3.90 18.59 6.73
C PRO A 176 -3.56 17.10 6.93
N ALA A 177 -4.35 16.21 6.34
CA ALA A 177 -4.13 14.76 6.43
C ALA A 177 -2.89 14.26 5.66
N LEU A 178 -2.35 15.05 4.72
CA LEU A 178 -1.11 14.72 4.00
C LEU A 178 0.07 14.53 4.96
N GLU A 179 0.03 15.16 6.13
CA GLU A 179 1.09 15.04 7.13
C GLU A 179 1.29 13.59 7.58
N PHE A 180 0.24 12.76 7.64
CA PHE A 180 0.41 11.33 7.94
C PHE A 180 1.28 10.63 6.90
N ILE A 181 1.03 10.89 5.61
CA ILE A 181 1.78 10.28 4.49
C ILE A 181 3.25 10.75 4.50
N ARG A 182 3.51 12.00 4.91
CA ARG A 182 4.88 12.51 5.06
C ARG A 182 5.64 11.85 6.21
N GLU A 183 4.91 11.43 7.25
CA GLU A 183 5.50 10.85 8.46
C GLU A 183 5.68 9.33 8.38
N VAL A 184 4.77 8.62 7.70
CA VAL A 184 4.69 7.16 7.74
C VAL A 184 5.94 6.49 7.15
N ALA A 185 6.46 5.51 7.87
CA ALA A 185 7.59 4.71 7.41
C ALA A 185 7.15 3.66 6.37
N VAL A 186 8.12 3.06 5.69
CA VAL A 186 7.90 1.91 4.77
C VAL A 186 8.65 0.64 5.19
N ASP A 187 9.51 0.75 6.21
CA ASP A 187 10.31 -0.35 6.75
C ASP A 187 10.15 -0.41 8.28
N TRP A 188 10.08 -1.62 8.83
CA TRP A 188 9.50 -1.87 10.15
C TRP A 188 10.35 -2.84 10.99
N ASP A 189 10.64 -2.48 12.24
CA ASP A 189 11.31 -3.36 13.22
C ASP A 189 10.36 -4.34 13.90
N ASP A 190 9.10 -3.92 14.06
CA ASP A 190 8.08 -4.72 14.74
C ASP A 190 6.72 -4.50 14.06
N THR A 191 5.89 -5.53 14.08
CA THR A 191 4.53 -5.53 13.54
C THR A 191 3.63 -6.31 14.48
N ARG A 192 2.54 -5.70 14.90
CA ARG A 192 1.54 -6.26 15.81
C ARG A 192 0.18 -6.20 15.14
N ILE A 193 -0.42 -7.36 14.91
CA ILE A 193 -1.82 -7.45 14.49
C ILE A 193 -2.66 -7.33 15.75
N LEU A 194 -3.42 -6.25 15.88
CA LEU A 194 -4.13 -5.91 17.10
C LEU A 194 -5.55 -6.49 17.12
N ASN A 195 -6.20 -6.49 15.95
CA ASN A 195 -7.41 -7.27 15.68
C ASN A 195 -7.54 -7.50 14.17
N ALA A 196 -8.28 -8.54 13.80
CA ALA A 196 -8.38 -9.01 12.44
C ALA A 196 -9.56 -9.97 12.29
N GLU A 197 -10.37 -9.77 11.27
CA GLU A 197 -11.35 -10.74 10.77
C GLU A 197 -11.38 -10.62 9.25
N VAL A 198 -11.16 -11.72 8.53
CA VAL A 198 -10.98 -11.72 7.08
C VAL A 198 -12.24 -11.22 6.39
N GLY A 199 -12.12 -10.24 5.51
CA GLY A 199 -13.28 -9.64 4.85
C GLY A 199 -13.99 -8.58 5.68
N GLU A 200 -13.78 -8.51 6.99
CA GLU A 200 -14.48 -7.55 7.84
C GLU A 200 -13.63 -6.37 8.29
N TYR A 201 -12.51 -6.61 8.97
CA TYR A 201 -11.68 -5.53 9.53
C TYR A 201 -10.25 -5.97 9.83
N LEU A 202 -9.36 -4.98 9.92
CA LEU A 202 -7.96 -5.21 10.25
C LEU A 202 -7.35 -3.98 10.93
N THR A 203 -6.70 -4.19 12.07
CA THR A 203 -5.88 -3.17 12.74
C THR A 203 -4.46 -3.68 12.95
N ILE A 204 -3.48 -2.93 12.42
CA ILE A 204 -2.06 -3.24 12.56
C ILE A 204 -1.35 -2.05 13.20
N ALA A 205 -0.50 -2.32 14.20
CA ALA A 205 0.52 -1.40 14.67
C ALA A 205 1.90 -1.84 14.18
N ARG A 206 2.71 -0.90 13.70
CA ARG A 206 4.08 -1.15 13.25
C ARG A 206 5.04 -0.15 13.85
N LYS A 207 6.21 -0.65 14.27
CA LYS A 207 7.32 0.19 14.74
C LYS A 207 8.24 0.48 13.57
N ALA A 208 8.44 1.75 13.25
CA ALA A 208 9.36 2.14 12.19
C ALA A 208 10.78 1.63 12.50
N LYS A 209 11.47 1.13 11.47
CA LYS A 209 12.80 0.54 11.61
C LYS A 209 13.81 1.55 12.15
N ASN A 210 14.63 1.13 13.10
CA ASN A 210 15.64 1.95 13.79
C ASN A 210 15.06 3.26 14.36
N SER A 211 13.78 3.26 14.71
CA SER A 211 13.06 4.45 15.18
C SER A 211 12.17 4.11 16.38
N PRO A 212 11.95 5.07 17.31
CA PRO A 212 11.00 4.87 18.39
C PRO A 212 9.54 5.13 17.96
N TYR A 213 9.30 5.48 16.69
CA TYR A 213 7.96 5.83 16.20
C TYR A 213 7.14 4.58 15.91
N TRP A 214 5.87 4.64 16.33
CA TRP A 214 4.86 3.66 15.97
C TRP A 214 3.84 4.27 15.03
N PHE A 215 3.29 3.44 14.16
CA PHE A 215 2.21 3.79 13.26
C PHE A 215 1.12 2.75 13.38
N VAL A 216 -0.14 3.18 13.38
CA VAL A 216 -1.31 2.29 13.41
C VAL A 216 -2.18 2.58 12.21
N GLY A 217 -2.63 1.54 11.52
CA GLY A 217 -3.70 1.60 10.54
C GLY A 217 -4.82 0.67 10.94
N SER A 218 -6.05 1.14 10.89
CA SER A 218 -7.28 0.40 11.17
C SER A 218 -8.25 0.60 10.00
N ILE A 219 -8.78 -0.47 9.44
CA ILE A 219 -9.70 -0.44 8.29
C ILE A 219 -10.88 -1.38 8.52
N THR A 220 -12.01 -1.08 7.88
CA THR A 220 -13.20 -1.93 7.86
C THR A 220 -13.75 -2.10 6.43
N ASP A 221 -14.63 -3.09 6.31
CA ASP A 221 -15.56 -3.39 5.23
C ASP A 221 -16.67 -2.33 5.11
N GLU A 222 -17.77 -2.64 4.42
CA GLU A 222 -18.96 -1.78 4.31
C GLU A 222 -19.72 -1.57 5.62
N VAL A 223 -19.34 -2.24 6.72
CA VAL A 223 -19.99 -2.13 8.03
C VAL A 223 -19.21 -1.16 8.90
N SER A 224 -19.90 -0.20 9.53
CA SER A 224 -19.27 0.69 10.49
C SER A 224 -18.95 -0.04 11.80
N ARG A 225 -17.79 0.25 12.39
CA ARG A 225 -17.29 -0.48 13.57
C ARG A 225 -16.68 0.46 14.60
N VAL A 226 -16.74 0.05 15.86
CA VAL A 226 -16.10 0.75 16.98
C VAL A 226 -15.14 -0.21 17.67
N PHE A 227 -13.86 0.16 17.73
CA PHE A 227 -12.83 -0.63 18.40
C PHE A 227 -12.29 0.11 19.61
N THR A 228 -11.98 -0.64 20.67
CA THR A 228 -11.15 -0.15 21.78
C THR A 228 -9.77 -0.76 21.66
N LEU A 229 -8.82 0.05 21.20
CA LEU A 229 -7.45 -0.35 20.93
C LEU A 229 -6.60 -0.24 22.19
N SER A 230 -6.08 -1.37 22.69
CA SER A 230 -5.04 -1.33 23.73
C SER A 230 -3.71 -0.84 23.16
N LEU A 231 -3.03 0.04 23.89
CA LEU A 231 -1.69 0.55 23.57
C LEU A 231 -0.57 -0.19 24.32
N ASP A 232 -0.79 -1.44 24.73
CA ASP A 232 0.19 -2.22 25.51
C ASP A 232 1.48 -2.56 24.75
N PHE A 233 1.48 -2.42 23.42
CA PHE A 233 2.66 -2.56 22.57
C PHE A 233 3.65 -1.40 22.72
N LEU A 234 3.24 -0.27 23.32
CA LEU A 234 4.13 0.84 23.60
C LEU A 234 5.16 0.49 24.67
N GLU A 235 6.27 1.22 24.65
CA GLU A 235 7.35 1.04 25.62
C GLU A 235 6.94 1.52 27.02
N ALA A 236 7.28 0.75 28.05
CA ALA A 236 6.97 1.10 29.42
C ALA A 236 7.70 2.38 29.85
N GLY A 237 7.03 3.23 30.64
CA GLY A 237 7.61 4.48 31.14
C GLY A 237 7.71 5.63 30.12
N LYS A 238 7.43 5.40 28.84
CA LYS A 238 7.43 6.44 27.81
C LYS A 238 6.05 7.04 27.59
N THR A 239 6.03 8.34 27.32
CA THR A 239 4.84 9.06 26.82
C THR A 239 4.97 9.23 25.33
N TYR A 240 3.88 9.06 24.59
CA TYR A 240 3.81 9.28 23.16
C TYR A 240 2.78 10.35 22.86
N GLN A 241 3.09 11.28 21.96
CA GLN A 241 2.12 12.11 21.29
C GLN A 241 1.49 11.28 20.17
N ALA A 242 0.20 10.97 20.31
CA ALA A 242 -0.61 10.36 19.27
C ALA A 242 -1.25 11.47 18.42
N THR A 243 -1.06 11.42 17.09
CA THR A 243 -1.90 12.15 16.13
C THR A 243 -2.79 11.13 15.43
N VAL A 244 -4.10 11.23 15.65
CA VAL A 244 -5.12 10.34 15.11
C VAL A 244 -5.80 11.03 13.94
N TYR A 245 -5.74 10.41 12.77
CA TYR A 245 -6.45 10.76 11.54
C TYR A 245 -7.57 9.74 11.38
N GLU A 246 -8.80 10.14 11.64
CA GLU A 246 -9.96 9.24 11.67
C GLU A 246 -11.08 9.78 10.79
N ASP A 247 -12.01 8.89 10.42
CA ASP A 247 -13.23 9.27 9.71
C ASP A 247 -13.93 10.46 10.39
N GLY A 248 -14.27 11.48 9.60
CA GLY A 248 -14.95 12.67 10.07
C GLY A 248 -16.43 12.42 10.41
N GLN A 249 -17.10 13.46 10.89
CA GLN A 249 -18.54 13.41 11.19
C GLN A 249 -19.33 12.97 9.95
N ASP A 250 -20.24 12.03 10.13
CA ASP A 250 -21.11 11.45 9.09
C ASP A 250 -20.33 10.87 7.89
N ALA A 251 -19.07 10.49 8.08
CA ALA A 251 -18.27 9.87 7.05
C ALA A 251 -18.87 8.52 6.62
N HIS A 252 -18.80 8.26 5.31
CA HIS A 252 -19.28 7.03 4.69
C HIS A 252 -18.65 6.92 3.30
N TRP A 253 -18.12 5.75 2.93
CA TRP A 253 -17.41 5.56 1.66
C TRP A 253 -18.24 6.02 0.43
N ASP A 254 -19.54 5.74 0.43
CA ASP A 254 -20.45 6.15 -0.64
C ASP A 254 -20.95 7.61 -0.49
N LYS A 255 -21.53 7.94 0.67
CA LYS A 255 -22.31 9.19 0.81
C LYS A 255 -21.48 10.42 1.13
N ASN A 256 -20.38 10.26 1.86
CA ASN A 256 -19.59 11.38 2.38
C ASN A 256 -18.16 10.91 2.74
N PRO A 257 -17.31 10.61 1.75
CA PRO A 257 -16.06 9.90 2.01
C PRO A 257 -14.87 10.81 2.37
N LYS A 258 -15.00 12.11 2.14
CA LYS A 258 -13.90 13.09 2.22
C LYS A 258 -13.58 13.60 3.64
N PRO A 259 -14.53 13.74 4.59
CA PRO A 259 -14.23 14.29 5.90
C PRO A 259 -13.21 13.45 6.69
N VAL A 260 -12.16 14.11 7.17
CA VAL A 260 -11.16 13.54 8.09
C VAL A 260 -11.12 14.41 9.34
N ASN A 261 -11.30 13.79 10.51
CA ASN A 261 -11.02 14.42 11.78
C ASN A 261 -9.57 14.16 12.20
N ILE A 262 -8.88 15.18 12.70
CA ILE A 262 -7.51 15.06 13.20
C ILE A 262 -7.47 15.52 14.64
N ARG A 263 -7.09 14.63 15.55
CA ARG A 263 -6.94 14.95 16.98
C ARG A 263 -5.60 14.50 17.53
N ARG A 264 -5.10 15.25 18.51
CA ARG A 264 -3.83 14.98 19.18
C ARG A 264 -4.03 14.74 20.66
N LEU A 265 -3.33 13.75 21.21
CA LEU A 265 -3.40 13.42 22.62
C LEU A 265 -2.14 12.69 23.09
N ASN A 266 -1.81 12.84 24.36
CA ASN A 266 -0.71 12.09 24.97
C ASN A 266 -1.20 10.73 25.46
N VAL A 267 -0.47 9.67 25.13
CA VAL A 267 -0.78 8.29 25.50
C VAL A 267 0.44 7.58 26.06
N LYS A 268 0.19 6.48 26.78
CA LYS A 268 1.21 5.62 27.37
C LYS A 268 0.81 4.16 27.19
N LYS A 269 1.75 3.25 27.43
CA LYS A 269 1.44 1.83 27.63
C LYS A 269 0.33 1.66 28.68
N GLY A 270 -0.62 0.75 28.45
CA GLY A 270 -1.78 0.54 29.32
C GLY A 270 -2.96 1.47 29.08
N HIS A 271 -2.81 2.52 28.26
CA HIS A 271 -3.95 3.31 27.80
C HIS A 271 -4.70 2.57 26.69
N SER A 272 -5.94 2.98 26.45
CA SER A 272 -6.74 2.53 25.31
C SER A 272 -7.22 3.71 24.47
N LEU A 273 -7.39 3.51 23.16
CA LEU A 273 -7.98 4.46 22.23
C LEU A 273 -9.24 3.88 21.61
N THR A 274 -10.34 4.63 21.65
CA THR A 274 -11.53 4.29 20.86
C THR A 274 -11.35 4.80 19.43
N LEU A 275 -11.53 3.91 18.46
CA LEU A 275 -11.59 4.21 17.03
C LEU A 275 -12.99 3.94 16.52
N LYS A 276 -13.58 4.91 15.82
CA LYS A 276 -14.87 4.77 15.14
C LYS A 276 -14.61 4.76 13.64
N LEU A 277 -14.82 3.62 13.00
CA LEU A 277 -14.62 3.47 11.57
C LEU A 277 -15.99 3.59 10.90
N ALA A 278 -16.09 4.50 9.93
CA ALA A 278 -17.23 4.58 9.05
C ALA A 278 -17.36 3.32 8.20
N ALA A 279 -18.52 3.11 7.58
CA ALA A 279 -18.66 2.13 6.50
C ALA A 279 -17.63 2.43 5.40
N GLY A 280 -16.84 1.42 5.01
CA GLY A 280 -15.71 1.52 4.09
C GLY A 280 -14.61 2.46 4.57
N GLY A 281 -14.55 2.68 5.88
CA GLY A 281 -13.73 3.68 6.54
C GLY A 281 -12.48 3.13 7.23
N GLY A 282 -11.81 4.01 7.96
CA GLY A 282 -10.55 3.70 8.61
C GLY A 282 -9.99 4.80 9.49
N ALA A 283 -8.90 4.48 10.18
CA ALA A 283 -8.14 5.41 10.98
C ALA A 283 -6.64 5.13 10.87
N ALA A 284 -5.85 6.19 10.81
CA ALA A 284 -4.41 6.16 10.81
C ALA A 284 -3.86 6.94 12.01
N ILE A 285 -2.81 6.43 12.66
CA ILE A 285 -2.25 7.05 13.87
C ILE A 285 -0.73 7.11 13.76
N SER A 286 -0.14 8.27 13.97
CA SER A 286 1.29 8.39 14.27
C SER A 286 1.50 8.54 15.77
N LEU A 287 2.42 7.76 16.33
CA LEU A 287 2.77 7.69 17.75
C LEU A 287 4.25 7.99 17.90
N LYS A 288 4.56 9.23 18.29
CA LYS A 288 5.94 9.72 18.47
C LYS A 288 6.21 9.90 19.95
N PRO A 289 7.37 9.49 20.50
CA PRO A 289 7.72 9.82 21.88
C PRO A 289 7.56 11.33 22.11
N ALA A 290 6.84 11.69 23.17
CA ALA A 290 6.79 13.06 23.63
C ALA A 290 8.15 13.40 24.28
N ASN A 291 8.69 14.57 23.94
CA ASN A 291 9.87 15.12 24.61
C ASN A 291 9.61 15.40 26.09
#